data_AF-A0A846G6H8-F1
#
_entry.id   AF-A0A846G6H8-F1
#
_cell.length_a   1.000
_cell.length_b   1.000
_cell.length_c   1.000
_cell.angle_alpha   90.00
_cell.angle_beta   90.00
_cell.angle_gamma   90.00
#
_symmetry.space_group_name_H-M   'P 1'
#
loop_
_entity.id
_entity.type
_entity.pdbx_description
1 polymer ?
#
loop_
_entity_poly.entity_id
_entity_poly.type
_entity_poly.pdbx_seq_one_letter_code
_entity_poly.pdbx_strand_id
1 'polypeptide(L)'
;MLRTWTDTHYKLEDEDWLYIATHEEQSSASLVCPGYARDGEGFSIHFTPSHIEMLEHLLGALRIIKAQQEATTNYQYPQPAKATHLIN
;
A
#
# COMPACT_ATOMS: atom_id res chain seq x y z
N MET A 1 -6.34 -19.35 19.99
CA MET A 1 -6.60 -17.89 20.03
C MET A 1 -5.26 -17.17 20.11
N LEU A 2 -4.82 -16.52 19.04
CA LEU A 2 -3.68 -15.60 19.08
C LEU A 2 -4.15 -14.32 19.78
N ARG A 3 -3.69 -14.10 21.01
CA ARG A 3 -3.85 -12.84 21.74
C ARG A 3 -2.60 -12.01 21.48
N THR A 4 -2.67 -11.03 20.59
CA THR A 4 -1.71 -9.92 20.55
C THR A 4 -2.39 -8.72 21.17
N TRP A 5 -2.02 -8.42 22.42
CA TRP A 5 -2.34 -7.15 23.05
C TRP A 5 -1.37 -6.11 22.49
N THR A 6 -1.86 -4.91 22.20
CA THR A 6 -1.33 -3.87 21.28
C THR A 6 -1.46 -4.22 19.80
N ASP A 7 -2.20 -3.38 19.05
CA ASP A 7 -2.28 -3.44 17.59
C ASP A 7 -0.88 -3.16 17.02
N THR A 8 -0.09 -4.21 16.78
CA THR A 8 1.22 -4.05 16.16
C THR A 8 1.02 -3.61 14.71
N HIS A 9 1.32 -2.34 14.45
CA HIS A 9 1.28 -1.78 13.11
C HIS A 9 2.62 -2.00 12.41
N TYR A 10 2.62 -2.82 11.37
CA TYR A 10 3.78 -2.99 10.49
C TYR A 10 3.63 -2.03 9.31
N LYS A 11 4.52 -1.04 9.23
CA LYS A 11 4.64 -0.18 8.05
C LYS A 11 5.62 -0.85 7.09
N LEU A 12 5.14 -1.22 5.91
CA LEU A 12 5.96 -1.72 4.81
C LEU A 12 6.45 -0.55 3.97
N GLU A 13 7.74 -0.56 3.64
CA GLU A 13 8.38 0.39 2.71
C GLU A 13 8.57 -0.28 1.34
N ASP A 14 8.75 0.52 0.28
CA ASP A 14 8.89 0.01 -1.09
C ASP A 14 10.11 -0.92 -1.30
N GLU A 15 11.11 -0.80 -0.42
CA GLU A 15 12.34 -1.61 -0.44
C GLU A 15 12.21 -2.93 0.34
N ASP A 16 11.10 -3.14 1.06
CA ASP A 16 10.89 -4.35 1.82
C ASP A 16 10.65 -5.55 0.89
N TRP A 17 11.40 -6.63 1.15
CA TRP A 17 11.23 -7.87 0.39
C TRP A 17 9.93 -8.56 0.82
N LEU A 18 8.93 -8.57 -0.05
CA LEU A 18 7.65 -9.27 0.19
C LEU A 18 7.42 -10.35 -0.85
N TYR A 19 6.82 -11.47 -0.46
CA TYR A 19 6.38 -12.49 -1.42
C TYR A 19 5.08 -13.16 -0.99
N ILE A 20 4.38 -13.75 -1.97
CA ILE A 20 3.15 -14.51 -1.73
C ILE A 20 3.47 -16.00 -1.76
N ALA A 21 3.10 -16.72 -0.71
CA ALA A 21 3.13 -18.18 -0.66
C ALA A 21 1.71 -18.74 -0.82
N THR A 22 1.51 -19.68 -1.73
CA THR A 22 0.23 -20.38 -1.91
C THR A 22 0.25 -21.74 -1.20
N HIS A 23 -0.86 -22.11 -0.58
CA HIS A 23 -1.02 -23.37 0.15
C HIS A 23 -2.25 -24.10 -0.40
N GLU A 24 -2.08 -24.85 -1.49
CA GLU A 24 -3.18 -25.47 -2.24
C GLU A 24 -4.01 -26.44 -1.38
N GLU A 25 -3.35 -27.28 -0.58
CA GLU A 25 -4.01 -28.23 0.32
C GLU A 25 -4.88 -27.56 1.39
N GLN A 26 -4.58 -26.30 1.72
CA GLN A 26 -5.27 -25.53 2.76
C GLN A 26 -6.19 -24.46 2.16
N SER A 27 -6.33 -24.41 0.82
CA SER A 27 -7.09 -23.38 0.11
C SER A 27 -6.79 -21.97 0.63
N SER A 28 -5.52 -21.62 0.77
CA SER A 28 -5.10 -20.36 1.37
C SER A 28 -3.83 -19.80 0.73
N ALA A 29 -3.55 -18.54 1.03
CA ALA A 29 -2.34 -17.84 0.62
C ALA A 29 -1.83 -16.97 1.77
N SER A 30 -0.53 -16.75 1.82
CA SER A 30 0.10 -15.90 2.84
C SER A 30 0.93 -14.79 2.19
N LEU A 31 0.78 -13.56 2.68
CA LEU A 31 1.75 -12.50 2.43
C LEU A 31 2.89 -12.66 3.45
N VAL A 32 4.10 -12.86 2.97
CA VAL A 32 5.27 -13.10 3.82
C VAL A 32 6.23 -11.91 3.77
N CYS A 33 6.51 -11.38 4.96
CA CYS A 33 7.60 -10.43 5.21
C CYS A 33 8.70 -11.17 5.98
N PRO A 34 9.80 -11.60 5.31
CA PRO A 34 10.89 -12.28 5.98
C PRO A 34 11.58 -11.33 6.96
N GLY A 35 11.97 -11.85 8.11
CA GLY A 35 12.80 -11.09 9.05
C GLY A 35 14.20 -10.89 8.47
N TYR A 36 14.72 -9.67 8.53
CA TYR A 36 16.14 -9.42 8.22
C TYR A 36 17.02 -10.13 9.26
N ALA A 37 17.98 -10.93 8.79
CA ALA A 37 18.71 -11.86 9.63
C ALA A 37 19.59 -11.18 10.70
N ARG A 38 19.25 -11.40 11.97
CA ARG A 38 20.09 -11.95 13.07
C ARG A 38 19.23 -12.16 14.32
N ASP A 39 18.22 -11.30 14.50
CA ASP A 39 17.18 -11.37 15.55
C ASP A 39 15.79 -10.91 15.06
N GLY A 40 15.62 -10.67 13.75
CA GLY A 40 14.36 -10.14 13.20
C GLY A 40 13.26 -11.18 13.12
N GLU A 41 12.20 -11.01 13.91
CA GLU A 41 10.95 -11.75 13.72
C GLU A 41 10.26 -11.21 12.47
N GLY A 42 10.33 -11.96 11.37
CA GLY A 42 9.45 -11.73 10.22
C GLY A 42 7.99 -11.99 10.60
N PHE A 43 7.07 -11.51 9.78
CA PHE A 43 5.66 -11.80 9.96
C PHE A 43 5.07 -12.38 8.67
N SER A 44 4.01 -13.15 8.84
CA SER A 44 3.17 -13.59 7.73
C SER A 44 1.71 -13.31 8.06
N ILE A 45 0.97 -12.85 7.05
CA ILE A 45 -0.47 -12.68 7.15
C ILE A 45 -1.11 -13.75 6.28
N HIS A 46 -1.90 -14.60 6.93
CA HIS A 46 -2.58 -15.72 6.28
C HIS A 46 -3.98 -15.31 5.83
N PHE A 47 -4.33 -15.65 4.59
CA PHE A 47 -5.61 -15.35 3.98
C PHE A 47 -6.25 -16.60 3.40
N THR A 48 -7.57 -16.69 3.60
CA THR A 48 -8.46 -17.68 2.95
C THR A 48 -9.39 -16.95 1.96
N PRO A 49 -10.10 -17.67 1.07
CA PRO A 49 -11.02 -17.09 0.11
C PRO A 49 -12.10 -16.18 0.70
N SER A 50 -12.47 -16.35 1.98
CA SER A 50 -13.43 -15.47 2.65
C SER A 50 -12.96 -14.03 2.82
N HIS A 51 -11.67 -13.73 2.58
CA HIS A 51 -11.09 -12.40 2.74
C HIS A 51 -10.97 -11.63 1.40
N ILE A 52 -11.40 -12.21 0.27
CA ILE A 52 -11.23 -11.61 -1.06
C ILE A 52 -11.84 -10.20 -1.12
N GLU A 53 -13.09 -10.03 -0.70
CA GLU A 53 -13.79 -8.74 -0.74
C GLU A 53 -13.05 -7.66 0.07
N MET A 54 -12.52 -8.03 1.25
CA MET A 54 -11.74 -7.11 2.09
C MET A 54 -10.42 -6.70 1.41
N LEU A 55 -9.74 -7.64 0.76
CA LEU A 55 -8.49 -7.36 0.04
C LEU A 55 -8.71 -6.50 -1.20
N GLU A 56 -9.83 -6.68 -1.90
CA GLU A 56 -10.23 -5.84 -3.03
C GLU A 56 -10.52 -4.40 -2.59
N HIS A 57 -11.20 -4.21 -1.44
CA HIS A 57 -11.40 -2.89 -0.86
C HIS A 57 -10.08 -2.21 -0.48
N LEU A 58 -9.15 -2.94 0.14
CA LEU A 58 -7.82 -2.43 0.47
C LEU A 58 -7.06 -1.99 -0.79
N LEU A 59 -7.06 -2.82 -1.84
CA LEU A 59 -6.44 -2.49 -3.11
C LEU A 59 -7.08 -1.25 -3.76
N GLY A 60 -8.40 -1.11 -3.67
CA GLY A 60 -9.13 0.07 -4.13
C GLY A 60 -8.66 1.35 -3.41
N ALA A 61 -8.56 1.30 -2.08
CA ALA A 61 -8.08 2.43 -1.28
C ALA A 61 -6.64 2.83 -1.66
N LEU A 62 -5.73 1.87 -1.82
CA LEU A 62 -4.34 2.13 -2.22
C LEU A 62 -4.25 2.79 -3.61
N ARG A 63 -5.08 2.35 -4.57
CA ARG A 63 -5.14 2.97 -5.91
C ARG A 63 -5.60 4.43 -5.87
N ILE A 64 -6.59 4.74 -5.04
CA ILE A 64 -7.07 6.12 -4.85
C ILE A 64 -5.95 7.00 -4.28
N ILE A 65 -5.26 6.53 -3.24
CA ILE A 65 -4.13 7.25 -2.61
C ILE A 65 -3.03 7.52 -3.63
N LYS A 66 -2.65 6.50 -4.43
CA LYS A 66 -1.67 6.66 -5.51
C LYS A 66 -2.09 7.73 -6.52
N ALA A 67 -3.34 7.69 -7.00
CA ALA A 67 -3.85 8.67 -7.95
C ALA A 67 -3.82 10.11 -7.38
N GLN A 68 -4.08 10.28 -6.08
CA GLN A 68 -4.00 11.57 -5.40
C GLN A 68 -2.56 12.09 -5.31
N GLN A 69 -1.59 11.23 -5.04
CA GLN A 69 -0.17 11.60 -5.02
C GLN A 69 0.29 12.10 -6.41
N GLU A 70 -0.08 11.39 -7.47
CA GLU A 70 0.27 11.75 -8.87
C GLU A 70 -0.40 13.06 -9.33
N ALA A 71 -1.66 13.30 -8.93
CA ALA A 71 -2.38 14.53 -9.26
C ALA A 71 -1.76 15.78 -8.61
N THR A 72 -1.22 15.62 -7.39
CA THR A 72 -0.59 16.71 -6.64
C THR A 72 0.76 17.10 -7.25
N THR A 73 1.51 16.15 -7.80
CA THR A 73 2.79 16.42 -8.49
C THR A 73 2.64 17.12 -9.85
N ASN A 74 1.49 16.98 -10.52
CA ASN A 74 1.26 17.51 -11.87
C ASN A 74 0.53 18.87 -11.91
N TYR A 75 0.22 19.47 -10.75
CA TYR A 75 -0.48 20.75 -10.69
C TYR A 75 0.50 21.92 -10.89
N GLN A 76 0.77 22.27 -12.15
CA GLN A 76 1.54 23.46 -12.51
C GLN A 76 0.60 24.63 -12.75
N TYR A 77 0.62 25.64 -11.87
CA TYR A 77 -0.22 26.82 -11.98
C TYR A 77 0.07 27.54 -13.32
N PRO A 78 -0.93 27.78 -14.19
CA PRO A 78 -0.69 28.50 -15.43
C PRO A 78 -0.26 29.93 -15.10
N GLN A 79 0.92 30.34 -15.57
CA GLN A 79 1.34 31.74 -15.49
C GLN A 79 0.32 32.58 -16.28
N PRO A 80 -0.32 33.60 -15.66
CA PRO A 80 -1.18 34.49 -16.41
C PRO A 80 -0.35 35.19 -17.49
N ALA A 81 -0.78 35.08 -18.74
CA ALA A 81 -0.19 35.82 -19.85
C ALA A 81 -0.18 37.31 -19.48
N LYS A 82 1.00 37.94 -19.54
CA LYS A 82 1.17 39.36 -19.23
C LYS A 82 0.12 40.17 -19.98
N ALA A 83 -0.78 40.83 -19.24
CA ALA A 83 -1.74 41.74 -19.81
C ALA A 83 -0.96 42.88 -20.50
N THR A 84 -1.00 42.90 -21.83
CA THR A 84 -0.53 44.04 -22.62
C THR A 84 -1.46 45.20 -22.30
N HIS A 85 -1.07 46.06 -21.38
CA HIS A 85 -1.76 47.31 -21.12
C HIS A 85 -1.67 48.19 -22.37
N LEU A 86 -2.73 48.18 -23.18
CA LEU A 86 -2.99 49.23 -24.16
C LEU A 86 -3.55 50.42 -23.38
N ILE A 87 -2.72 51.44 -23.17
CA ILE A 87 -3.13 52.75 -22.67
C ILE A 87 -3.18 53.67 -23.89
N ASN A 88 -4.37 54.19 -24.19
CA ASN A 88 -4.61 55.24 -25.20
C ASN A 88 -4.10 56.60 -24.72
#